data_AF-A0A1Y6CSI1-F1
#
_entry.id   AF-A0A1Y6CSI1-F1
#
_cell.length_a   1.000
_cell.length_b   1.000
_cell.length_c   1.000
_cell.angle_alpha   90.00
_cell.angle_beta   90.00
_cell.angle_gamma   90.00
#
_symmetry.space_group_name_H-M   'P 1'
#
loop_
_entity.id
_entity.type
_entity.pdbx_description
1 polymer ?
#
loop_
_entity_poly.entity_id
_entity_poly.type
_entity_poly.pdbx_seq_one_letter_code
_entity_poly.pdbx_strand_id
1 'polypeptide(L)' 'MNSVRITARPPGFRRAGLAHPAEAVEHPAERFTPEQLAQLL' A
#
# COMPACT_ATOMS: atom_id res chain seq x y z
N MET A 1 -16.93 3.70 -3.32
CA MET A 1 -15.71 3.06 -3.83
C MET A 1 -14.99 2.36 -2.69
N ASN A 2 -14.35 1.22 -2.94
CA ASN A 2 -13.59 0.48 -1.93
C ASN A 2 -12.12 0.94 -1.93
N SER A 3 -11.49 1.05 -0.75
CA SER A 3 -10.12 1.55 -0.63
C SER A 3 -9.31 0.74 0.37
N VAL A 4 -8.01 0.57 0.09
CA VAL A 4 -7.04 -0.06 0.99
C VAL A 4 -6.06 0.97 1.54
N ARG A 5 -5.69 0.82 2.82
CA ARG A 5 -4.69 1.64 3.49
C ARG A 5 -3.38 0.88 3.58
N ILE A 6 -2.31 1.47 3.05
CA ILE A 6 -0.98 0.85 3.00
C ILE A 6 -0.02 1.73 3.79
N THR A 7 0.79 1.12 4.66
CA THR A 7 1.89 1.74 5.40
C THR A 7 3.19 0.99 5.13
N ALA A 8 4.32 1.71 5.11
CA ALA A 8 5.63 1.08 5.24
C ALA A 8 5.93 0.84 6.72
N ARG A 9 6.50 -0.34 7.06
CA ARG A 9 6.90 -0.63 8.44
C ARG A 9 8.06 0.26 8.92
N PRO A 10 9.19 0.39 8.18
CA PRO A 10 10.26 1.27 8.60
C PRO A 10 10.01 2.72 8.11
N PRO A 11 10.24 3.73 8.96
CA PRO A 11 10.20 5.13 8.53
C PRO A 11 11.31 5.41 7.50
N GLY A 12 10.99 6.22 6.49
CA GLY A 12 11.93 6.58 5.42
C GLY A 12 12.20 5.48 4.39
N PHE A 13 11.41 4.40 4.35
CA PHE A 13 11.55 3.35 3.36
C PHE A 13 11.39 3.87 1.93
N ARG A 14 12.25 3.40 1.02
CA ARG A 14 12.21 3.73 -0.41
C ARG A 14 12.43 2.47 -1.24
N ARG A 15 11.71 2.34 -2.36
CA ARG A 15 11.89 1.25 -3.33
C ARG A 15 11.79 1.81 -4.74
N ALA A 16 12.76 1.47 -5.59
CA ALA A 16 12.86 2.00 -6.96
C ALA A 16 12.77 3.55 -7.04
N GLY A 17 13.40 4.26 -6.09
CA GLY A 17 13.37 5.73 -6.01
C GLY A 17 12.07 6.33 -5.48
N LEU A 18 11.00 5.54 -5.33
CA LEU A 18 9.72 5.96 -4.78
C LEU A 18 9.74 5.89 -3.26
N ALA A 19 9.20 6.95 -2.63
CA ALA A 19 9.01 6.98 -1.19
C ALA A 19 7.83 6.09 -0.79
N HIS A 20 8.04 5.25 0.22
CA HIS A 20 7.01 4.44 0.85
C HIS A 20 6.84 4.95 2.29
N PRO A 21 5.88 5.87 2.52
CA PRO A 21 5.71 6.49 3.83
C PRO A 21 5.25 5.48 4.87
N ALA A 22 5.67 5.70 6.12
CA ALA A 22 5.16 4.95 7.27
C ALA A 22 3.75 5.40 7.69
N GLU A 23 3.32 6.58 7.21
CA GLU A 23 1.95 7.05 7.31
C GLU A 23 1.02 6.25 6.39
N ALA A 24 -0.23 6.07 6.83
CA ALA A 24 -1.22 5.32 6.06
C ALA A 24 -1.64 6.11 4.83
N VAL A 25 -1.44 5.52 3.65
CA VAL A 25 -1.88 6.10 2.37
C VAL A 25 -3.04 5.29 1.83
N GLU A 26 -4.08 5.99 1.37
CA GLU A 26 -5.24 5.37 0.74
C GLU A 26 -4.99 5.11 -0.75
N HIS A 27 -5.34 3.91 -1.18
CA HIS A 27 -5.33 3.50 -2.57
C HIS A 27 -6.69 2.90 -2.94
N PRO A 28 -7.22 3.20 -4.14
CA PRO A 28 -8.39 2.50 -4.66
C PRO A 28 -8.11 0.99 -4.73
N ALA A 29 -9.04 0.16 -4.26
CA ALA A 29 -8.85 -1.29 -4.27
C ALA A 29 -8.71 -1.85 -5.70
N GLU A 30 -9.34 -1.18 -6.67
CA GLU A 30 -9.34 -1.51 -8.10
C GLU A 30 -7.94 -1.41 -8.74
N ARG A 31 -6.95 -0.81 -8.06
CA ARG A 31 -5.56 -0.78 -8.52
C ARG A 31 -4.81 -2.10 -8.29
N PHE A 32 -5.36 -3.01 -7.50
CA PHE A 32 -4.71 -4.25 -7.09
C PHE A 32 -5.44 -5.46 -7.67
N THR A 33 -4.71 -6.54 -7.93
CA THR A 33 -5.33 -7.80 -8.34
C THR A 33 -6.02 -8.48 -7.15
N PRO A 34 -6.99 -9.37 -7.38
CA PRO A 34 -7.61 -10.14 -6.31
C PRO A 34 -6.60 -10.90 -5.44
N GLU A 35 -5.54 -11.45 -6.04
CA GLU A 35 -4.48 -12.18 -5.34
C GLU A 35 -3.67 -11.25 -4.42
N GLN A 36 -3.42 -10.01 -4.84
CA GLN A 36 -2.73 -9.01 -4.02
C GLN A 36 -3.61 -8.56 -2.84
N LEU A 37 -4.91 -8.39 -3.06
CA LEU A 37 -5.86 -8.05 -2.01
C LEU A 37 -6.02 -9.20 -1.00
N ALA A 38 -5.92 -10.45 -1.44
CA ALA A 38 -5.97 -11.61 -0.56
C ALA A 38 -4.77 -11.70 0.41
N GLN A 39 -3.65 -11.02 0.13
CA GLN A 39 -2.50 -10.93 1.05
C GLN A 39 -2.74 -10.02 2.26
N LEU A 40 -3.89 -9.34 2.33
CA LEU A 40 -4.26 -8.46 3.45
C LEU A 40 -4.94 -9.20 4.62
N LEU A 41 -5.24 -10.49 4.45
CA LEU A 41 -5.87 -11.39 5.44
C LEU A 41 -4.81 -12.22 6.16
#